data_AF-A0A954FBN9-F1
#
_entry.id   AF-A0A954FBN9-F1
#
_cell.length_a   1.000
_cell.length_b   1.000
_cell.length_c   1.000
_cell.angle_alpha   90.00
_cell.angle_beta   90.00
_cell.angle_gamma   90.00
#
_symmetry.space_group_name_H-M   'P 1'
#
loop_
_entity.id
_entity.type
_entity.pdbx_description
1 polymer ?
#
loop_
_entity_poly.entity_id
_entity_poly.type
_entity_poly.pdbx_seq_one_letter_code
_entity_poly.pdbx_strand_id
1 'polypeptide(L)'
;MTIEEFQQELSQIVTQFQRADYDARHLLLDLSEKIQKLEEQIPESVPANLKSEWKSICSEVDAVQPAFKSHRKTSILFDRQGMGLPGVQTAKALITRIVALSKLIHRLNT
;
A
#
# COMPACT_ATOMS: atom_id res chain seq x y z
N MET A 1 12.94 12.39 7.32
CA MET A 1 11.52 12.41 7.73
C MET A 1 11.44 12.16 9.22
N THR A 2 10.64 12.92 9.95
CA THR A 2 10.34 12.66 11.36
C THR A 2 9.30 11.54 11.49
N ILE A 3 9.13 10.99 12.70
CA ILE A 3 8.09 9.98 12.95
C ILE A 3 6.66 10.54 12.77
N GLU A 4 6.46 11.82 13.08
CA GLU A 4 5.17 12.50 12.94
C GLU A 4 4.81 12.71 11.47
N GLU A 5 5.77 13.16 10.66
CA GLU A 5 5.62 13.26 9.21
C GLU A 5 5.29 11.89 8.61
N PHE A 6 6.01 10.84 9.03
CA PHE A 6 5.80 9.47 8.55
C PHE A 6 4.40 8.95 8.92
N GLN A 7 3.95 9.21 10.15
CA GLN A 7 2.60 8.89 10.59
C GLN A 7 1.54 9.65 9.78
N GLN A 8 1.77 10.93 9.48
CA GLN A 8 0.85 11.75 8.69
C GLN A 8 0.72 11.21 7.27
N GLU A 9 1.83 10.90 6.60
CA GLU A 9 1.82 10.34 5.25
C GLU A 9 1.14 8.96 5.19
N LEU A 10 1.40 8.09 6.16
CA LEU A 10 0.69 6.81 6.30
C LEU A 10 -0.81 7.00 6.54
N SER A 11 -1.18 7.95 7.39
CA SER A 11 -2.59 8.27 7.68
C SER A 11 -3.31 8.78 6.44
N GLN A 12 -2.65 9.58 5.60
CA GLN A 12 -3.20 10.03 4.32
C GLN A 12 -3.46 8.85 3.36
N ILE A 13 -2.53 7.90 3.26
CA ILE A 13 -2.71 6.68 2.46
C ILE A 13 -3.92 5.88 2.96
N VAL A 14 -3.99 5.63 4.27
CA VAL A 14 -5.10 4.91 4.89
C VAL A 14 -6.43 5.62 4.66
N THR A 15 -6.47 6.93 4.78
CA THR A 15 -7.67 7.73 4.53
C THR A 15 -8.14 7.60 3.07
N GLN A 16 -7.22 7.57 2.11
CA GLN A 16 -7.57 7.36 0.70
C GLN A 16 -8.14 5.96 0.46
N PHE A 17 -7.58 4.92 1.09
CA PHE A 17 -8.16 3.57 1.03
C PHE A 17 -9.57 3.49 1.60
N GLN A 18 -9.86 4.23 2.68
CA GLN A 18 -11.16 4.21 3.34
C GLN A 18 -12.24 5.05 2.64
N ARG A 19 -11.84 6.13 1.95
CA ARG A 19 -12.77 7.05 1.28
C ARG A 19 -13.17 6.62 -0.12
N ALA A 20 -12.40 5.74 -0.73
CA ALA A 20 -12.62 5.34 -2.10
C ALA A 20 -13.72 4.28 -2.21
N ASP A 21 -14.63 4.51 -3.15
CA ASP A 21 -15.78 3.63 -3.43
C ASP A 21 -15.57 2.82 -4.72
N TYR A 22 -14.33 2.41 -4.99
CA TYR A 22 -13.97 1.66 -6.20
C TYR A 22 -12.96 0.56 -5.89
N ASP A 23 -12.67 -0.27 -6.90
CA ASP A 23 -11.93 -1.53 -6.76
C ASP A 23 -10.58 -1.38 -6.02
N ALA A 24 -10.34 -2.26 -5.05
CA ALA A 24 -9.13 -2.30 -4.23
C ALA A 24 -7.83 -2.37 -5.03
N ARG A 25 -7.85 -2.99 -6.22
CA ARG A 25 -6.69 -3.06 -7.12
C ARG A 25 -6.32 -1.67 -7.63
N HIS A 26 -7.30 -0.90 -8.10
CA HIS A 26 -7.06 0.46 -8.58
C HIS A 26 -6.57 1.35 -7.46
N LEU A 27 -7.14 1.22 -6.26
CA LEU A 27 -6.67 1.95 -5.09
C LEU A 27 -5.20 1.68 -4.78
N LEU A 28 -4.81 0.41 -4.74
CA LEU A 28 -3.42 0.03 -4.47
C LEU A 28 -2.48 0.53 -5.56
N LEU A 29 -2.90 0.48 -6.83
CA LEU A 29 -2.11 0.93 -7.99
C LEU A 29 -1.99 2.45 -8.10
N ASP A 30 -2.99 3.19 -7.67
CA ASP A 30 -2.97 4.65 -7.66
C ASP A 30 -2.08 5.17 -6.52
N LEU A 31 -1.99 4.41 -5.43
CA LEU A 31 -1.14 4.73 -4.28
C LEU A 31 0.22 4.06 -4.29
N SER A 32 0.51 3.17 -5.25
CA SER A 32 1.73 2.36 -5.25
C SER A 32 3.00 3.21 -5.27
N GLU A 33 3.05 4.25 -6.09
CA GLU A 33 4.20 5.17 -6.14
C GLU A 33 4.41 5.90 -4.82
N LYS A 34 3.33 6.26 -4.12
CA LYS A 34 3.40 6.88 -2.80
C LYS A 34 3.89 5.90 -1.73
N ILE A 35 3.43 4.65 -1.77
CA ILE A 35 3.86 3.57 -0.88
C ILE A 35 5.36 3.31 -1.04
N GLN A 36 5.84 3.18 -2.28
CA GLN A 36 7.26 2.96 -2.57
C GLN A 36 8.11 4.14 -2.10
N LYS A 37 7.69 5.38 -2.38
CA LYS A 37 8.41 6.58 -1.94
C LYS A 37 8.57 6.67 -0.42
N LEU A 38 7.59 6.16 0.34
CA LEU A 38 7.65 6.10 1.80
C LEU A 38 8.67 5.10 2.33
N GLU A 39 9.02 4.05 1.57
CA GLU A 39 10.03 3.07 1.97
C GLU A 39 11.41 3.71 2.16
N GLU A 40 11.78 4.64 1.27
CA GLU A 40 13.05 5.36 1.33
C GLU A 40 13.10 6.39 2.48
N GLN A 41 11.96 6.69 3.10
CA GLN A 41 11.80 7.77 4.06
C GLN A 41 11.44 7.28 5.46
N ILE A 42 11.50 5.96 5.71
CA ILE A 42 11.20 5.38 7.02
C ILE A 42 12.16 5.93 8.08
N PRO A 43 11.68 6.60 9.13
CA PRO A 43 12.51 7.14 10.20
C PRO A 43 13.26 6.05 10.97
N GLU A 44 14.45 6.37 11.49
CA GLU A 44 15.24 5.43 12.30
C GLU A 44 14.52 4.99 13.58
N SER A 45 13.67 5.84 14.14
CA SER A 45 12.87 5.58 15.34
C SER A 45 11.82 4.47 15.16
N VAL A 46 11.49 4.06 13.94
CA VAL A 46 10.55 2.96 13.70
C VAL A 46 11.23 1.62 14.06
N PRO A 47 10.62 0.77 14.91
CA PRO A 47 11.15 -0.56 15.26
C PRO A 47 11.42 -1.44 14.03
N ALA A 48 12.50 -2.22 14.08
CA ALA A 48 12.99 -3.03 12.96
C ALA A 48 11.93 -4.02 12.41
N ASN A 49 11.10 -4.59 13.28
CA ASN A 49 9.99 -5.46 12.88
C ASN A 49 8.94 -4.73 12.01
N LEU A 50 8.61 -3.48 12.36
CA LEU A 50 7.65 -2.68 11.60
C LEU A 50 8.26 -2.17 10.28
N LYS A 51 9.56 -1.85 10.28
CA LYS A 51 10.30 -1.55 9.05
C LYS A 51 10.31 -2.74 8.08
N SER A 52 10.60 -3.94 8.60
CA SER A 52 10.61 -5.17 7.81
C SER A 52 9.23 -5.47 7.21
N GLU A 53 8.17 -5.27 7.98
CA GLU A 53 6.80 -5.44 7.50
C GLU A 53 6.47 -4.45 6.37
N TRP A 54 6.85 -3.17 6.51
CA TRP A 54 6.67 -2.20 5.43
C TRP A 54 7.43 -2.59 4.15
N LYS A 55 8.68 -3.02 4.28
CA LYS A 55 9.48 -3.50 3.14
C LYS A 55 8.85 -4.72 2.45
N SER A 56 8.30 -5.65 3.23
CA SER A 56 7.54 -6.79 2.69
C SER A 56 6.34 -6.31 1.88
N ILE A 57 5.57 -5.36 2.43
CA ILE A 57 4.43 -4.76 1.73
C ILE A 57 4.89 -4.09 0.42
N CYS A 58 5.96 -3.29 0.44
CA CYS A 58 6.48 -2.66 -0.78
C CYS A 58 6.88 -3.67 -1.84
N SER A 59 7.59 -4.73 -1.46
CA SER A 59 7.99 -5.80 -2.40
C SER A 59 6.77 -6.50 -3.01
N GLU A 60 5.75 -6.80 -2.20
CA GLU A 60 4.52 -7.41 -2.69
C GLU A 60 3.70 -6.46 -3.57
N VAL A 61 3.65 -5.17 -3.24
CA VAL A 61 3.01 -4.14 -4.06
C VAL A 61 3.68 -4.02 -5.43
N ASP A 62 5.01 -4.14 -5.50
CA ASP A 62 5.75 -4.14 -6.77
C ASP A 62 5.43 -5.40 -7.60
N ALA A 63 5.43 -6.57 -6.95
CA ALA A 63 5.15 -7.86 -7.59
C ALA A 63 3.74 -7.96 -8.20
N VAL A 64 2.77 -7.20 -7.66
CA VAL A 64 1.38 -7.17 -8.17
C VAL A 64 1.11 -6.03 -9.16
N GLN A 65 2.11 -5.22 -9.51
CA GLN A 65 1.90 -4.19 -10.54
C GLN A 65 1.69 -4.83 -11.92
N PRO A 66 0.73 -4.32 -12.72
CA PRO A 66 0.56 -4.78 -14.09
C PRO A 66 1.80 -4.38 -14.90
N ALA A 67 2.28 -5.30 -15.75
CA ALA A 67 3.44 -5.06 -16.62
C ALA A 67 3.28 -3.83 -17.55
N PHE A 68 2.04 -3.37 -17.77
CA PHE A 68 1.72 -2.21 -18.59
C PHE A 68 0.80 -1.24 -17.85
N LYS A 69 1.33 -0.06 -17.48
CA LYS A 69 0.61 1.00 -16.73
C LYS A 69 -0.59 1.61 -17.49
N SER A 70 -0.71 1.42 -18.81
CA SER A 70 -1.76 2.01 -19.67
C SER A 70 -3.13 1.31 -19.57
N HIS A 71 -3.20 0.09 -19.03
CA HIS A 71 -4.44 -0.71 -19.00
C HIS A 71 -5.27 -0.53 -17.73
N ARG A 72 -5.09 0.58 -17.00
CA ARG A 72 -5.71 0.81 -15.68
C ARG A 72 -7.23 0.83 -15.67
N LYS A 73 -7.93 1.13 -16.78
CA LYS A 73 -9.35 1.51 -16.68
C LYS A 73 -10.39 0.44 -17.01
N THR A 74 -10.21 -0.48 -17.94
CA THR A 74 -11.29 -1.40 -18.32
C THR A 74 -10.76 -2.44 -19.30
N SER A 75 -10.21 -3.54 -18.81
CA SER A 75 -9.92 -4.62 -19.75
C SER A 75 -10.01 -5.99 -19.10
N ILE A 76 -10.76 -6.87 -19.75
CA ILE A 76 -10.68 -8.34 -19.63
C ILE A 76 -9.22 -8.84 -19.62
N LEU A 77 -8.27 -8.06 -20.15
CA LEU A 77 -6.83 -8.33 -20.10
C LEU A 77 -6.25 -8.29 -18.67
N PHE A 78 -6.83 -7.52 -17.73
CA PHE A 78 -6.45 -7.51 -16.31
C PHE A 78 -6.76 -8.84 -15.64
N ASP A 79 -7.93 -9.42 -15.94
CA ASP A 79 -8.32 -10.75 -15.46
C ASP A 79 -7.46 -11.86 -16.10
N ARG A 80 -7.10 -11.71 -17.40
CA ARG A 80 -6.19 -12.62 -18.10
C ARG A 80 -4.74 -12.58 -17.61
N GLN A 81 -4.31 -11.49 -16.96
CA GLN A 81 -3.00 -11.40 -16.29
C GLN A 81 -3.00 -11.94 -14.85
N GLY A 82 -4.08 -12.60 -14.42
CA GLY A 82 -4.15 -13.22 -13.08
C GLY A 82 -4.66 -12.30 -11.98
N MET A 83 -5.01 -11.05 -12.31
CA MET A 83 -5.57 -10.08 -11.36
C MET A 83 -7.10 -10.10 -11.28
N GLY A 84 -7.74 -11.25 -11.51
CA GLY A 84 -9.17 -11.45 -11.26
C GLY A 84 -9.50 -11.43 -9.76
N LEU A 85 -10.39 -12.32 -9.32
CA LEU A 85 -10.71 -12.47 -7.89
C LEU A 85 -9.46 -12.60 -6.99
N PRO A 86 -8.41 -13.36 -7.37
CA PRO A 86 -7.17 -13.45 -6.58
C PRO A 86 -6.46 -12.10 -6.44
N GLY A 87 -6.36 -11.31 -7.51
CA GLY A 87 -5.74 -9.98 -7.46
C GLY A 87 -6.50 -9.00 -6.57
N VAL A 88 -7.83 -9.05 -6.59
CA VAL A 88 -8.67 -8.26 -5.66
C VAL A 88 -8.40 -8.67 -4.21
N GLN A 89 -8.29 -9.96 -3.91
CA GLN A 89 -8.02 -10.45 -2.55
C GLN A 89 -6.60 -10.06 -2.09
N THR A 90 -5.60 -10.18 -2.96
CA THR A 90 -4.23 -9.73 -2.66
C THR A 90 -4.20 -8.24 -2.38
N ALA A 91 -4.87 -7.42 -3.19
CA ALA A 91 -4.93 -5.98 -2.96
C ALA A 91 -5.61 -5.63 -1.62
N LYS A 92 -6.73 -6.30 -1.29
CA LYS A 92 -7.41 -6.13 0.01
C LYS A 92 -6.51 -6.56 1.18
N ALA A 93 -5.78 -7.65 1.04
CA ALA A 93 -4.85 -8.12 2.06
C ALA A 93 -3.73 -7.10 2.31
N LEU A 94 -3.13 -6.57 1.24
CA LEU A 94 -2.10 -5.53 1.33
C LEU A 94 -2.63 -4.24 1.97
N ILE A 95 -3.80 -3.76 1.56
CA ILE A 95 -4.45 -2.59 2.17
C ILE A 95 -4.69 -2.84 3.67
N THR A 96 -5.17 -4.02 4.04
CA THR A 96 -5.43 -4.39 5.44
C THR A 96 -4.13 -4.35 6.27
N ARG A 97 -3.03 -4.88 5.73
CA ARG A 97 -1.71 -4.84 6.37
C ARG A 97 -1.20 -3.40 6.53
N ILE A 98 -1.35 -2.55 5.51
CA ILE A 98 -0.99 -1.12 5.58
C ILE A 98 -1.79 -0.41 6.68
N VAL A 99 -3.10 -0.66 6.77
CA VAL A 99 -3.96 -0.08 7.81
C VAL A 99 -3.53 -0.57 9.21
N ALA A 100 -3.23 -1.86 9.36
CA ALA A 100 -2.76 -2.41 10.63
C ALA A 100 -1.41 -1.81 11.04
N LEU A 101 -0.47 -1.70 10.11
CA LEU A 101 0.84 -1.11 10.36
C LEU A 101 0.73 0.36 10.75
N SER A 102 -0.10 1.13 10.06
CA SER A 102 -0.37 2.53 10.39
C SER A 102 -0.86 2.70 11.83
N LYS A 103 -1.77 1.83 12.30
CA LYS A 103 -2.24 1.84 13.70
C LYS A 103 -1.12 1.51 14.69
N LEU A 104 -0.23 0.58 14.37
CA LEU A 104 0.90 0.22 15.23
C LEU A 104 1.92 1.35 15.32
N ILE A 105 2.24 1.98 14.18
CA ILE A 105 3.18 3.11 14.13
C ILE A 105 2.62 4.32 14.87
N HIS A 106 1.31 4.58 14.77
CA HIS A 106 0.67 5.67 15.51
C HIS A 106 0.81 5.52 17.02
N ARG A 107 0.76 4.29 17.53
CA ARG A 107 0.93 3.97 18.97
C ARG A 107 2.34 4.14 19.50
N LEU A 108 3.36 4.33 18.65
CA LEU A 108 4.75 4.51 19.12
C LEU A 108 4.98 5.85 19.81
N ASN A 109 4.12 6.84 19.55
CA ASN A 109 4.21 8.18 20.13
C ASN A 109 3.09 8.46 21.16
N THR A 110 2.22 7.48 21.44
CA THR A 110 1.14 7.60 22.44
C THR A 110 1.56 6.91 23.73
#